data_AF-A0A259HGB6-F1
#
_entry.id   AF-A0A259HGB6-F1
#
_cell.length_a   1.000
_cell.length_b   1.000
_cell.length_c   1.000
_cell.angle_alpha   90.00
_cell.angle_beta   90.00
_cell.angle_gamma   90.00
#
_symmetry.space_group_name_H-M   'P 1'
#
loop_
_entity.id
_entity.type
_entity.pdbx_description
1 polymer ?
#
loop_
_entity_poly.entity_id
_entity_poly.type
_entity_poly.pdbx_seq_one_letter_code
_entity_poly.pdbx_strand_id
1 'polypeptide(L)'
;MLLIKPQQIQIGYFFVAPELNKLRKKFNVFHETTIFEDEEEKITDSEMTRSYDFTNITEADYPTIAMQIGIRPKYVPMLLKSFFSEASINLANLEDAVSIKDYAAIERYVHSIKGSAGNMKFNIVYDIFKSLEEAARLNDESFNYAKVLVPFREWISNHEEEE
;
A
#
# COMPACT_ATOMS: atom_id res chain seq x y z
N MET A 1 53.48 -10.08 8.30
CA MET A 1 52.55 -9.61 7.25
C MET A 1 51.90 -10.85 6.66
N LEU A 2 50.66 -11.15 7.08
CA LEU A 2 49.91 -12.36 6.69
C LEU A 2 48.56 -11.92 6.12
N LEU A 3 48.39 -12.11 4.81
CA LEU A 3 47.14 -11.90 4.09
C LEU A 3 46.17 -13.05 4.43
N ILE A 4 44.99 -12.72 4.97
CA ILE A 4 43.86 -13.64 5.08
C ILE A 4 42.95 -13.41 3.88
N LYS A 5 42.76 -14.43 3.04
CA LYS A 5 41.77 -14.42 1.95
C LYS A 5 40.39 -14.82 2.50
N PRO A 6 39.29 -14.15 2.12
CA PRO A 6 37.96 -14.57 2.56
C PRO A 6 37.46 -15.81 1.79
N GLN A 7 36.87 -16.76 2.53
CA GLN A 7 36.17 -17.95 2.04
C GLN A 7 34.77 -17.60 1.50
N GLN A 8 34.36 -18.24 0.40
CA GLN A 8 32.98 -18.22 -0.10
C GLN A 8 32.10 -19.21 0.69
N ILE A 9 30.91 -18.77 1.09
CA ILE A 9 29.86 -19.61 1.69
C ILE A 9 28.74 -19.78 0.65
N GLN A 10 28.43 -21.03 0.33
CA GLN A 10 27.36 -21.43 -0.61
C GLN A 10 26.12 -21.84 0.21
N ILE A 11 24.96 -21.26 -0.07
CA ILE A 11 23.68 -21.69 0.54
C ILE A 11 22.66 -21.92 -0.58
N GLY A 12 21.97 -23.06 -0.48
CA GLY A 12 21.34 -23.80 -1.57
C GLY A 12 19.95 -23.33 -2.03
N TYR A 13 19.62 -23.83 -3.21
CA TYR A 13 18.39 -23.66 -3.99
C TYR A 13 17.11 -24.07 -3.26
N PHE A 14 16.01 -23.33 -3.47
CA PHE A 14 14.65 -23.82 -3.27
C PHE A 14 13.85 -23.78 -4.58
N PHE A 15 13.29 -24.92 -4.95
CA PHE A 15 12.54 -25.20 -6.18
C PHE A 15 11.20 -24.42 -6.24
N VAL A 16 10.89 -23.80 -7.38
CA VAL A 16 9.52 -23.34 -7.71
C VAL A 16 8.88 -24.35 -8.68
N ALA A 17 7.72 -24.89 -8.28
CA ALA A 17 7.00 -25.92 -9.01
C ALA A 17 6.51 -25.45 -10.41
N PRO A 18 6.58 -26.30 -11.47
CA PRO A 18 6.27 -25.90 -12.85
C PRO A 18 4.80 -25.53 -13.15
N GLU A 19 3.85 -25.79 -12.25
CA GLU A 19 2.42 -25.58 -12.51
C GLU A 19 1.98 -24.10 -12.39
N LEU A 20 2.80 -23.20 -11.82
CA LEU A 20 2.46 -21.76 -11.72
C LEU A 20 2.54 -21.03 -13.07
N ASN A 21 3.28 -21.57 -14.05
CA ASN A 21 3.40 -20.94 -15.38
C ASN A 21 2.13 -21.03 -16.23
N LYS A 22 1.21 -21.96 -15.94
CA LYS A 22 -0.08 -22.05 -16.67
C LYS A 22 -1.07 -20.97 -16.21
N LEU A 23 -1.01 -20.56 -14.94
CA LEU A 23 -1.85 -19.47 -14.42
C LEU A 23 -1.36 -18.08 -14.87
N ARG A 24 -0.05 -17.94 -15.09
CA ARG A 24 0.60 -16.70 -15.56
C ARG A 24 0.14 -16.24 -16.95
N LYS A 25 -0.31 -17.15 -17.82
CA LYS A 25 -0.84 -16.78 -19.15
C LYS A 25 -2.30 -16.32 -19.15
N LYS A 26 -3.05 -16.58 -18.07
CA LYS A 26 -4.49 -16.28 -18.01
C LYS A 26 -4.80 -14.91 -17.40
N PHE A 27 -3.85 -14.33 -16.67
CA PHE A 27 -3.93 -12.97 -16.13
C PHE A 27 -2.99 -12.05 -16.92
N ASN A 28 -3.50 -11.51 -18.02
CA ASN A 28 -2.79 -10.58 -18.89
C ASN A 28 -2.75 -9.16 -18.29
N VAL A 29 -2.12 -9.01 -17.13
CA VAL A 29 -1.81 -7.70 -16.53
C VAL A 29 -0.43 -7.79 -15.88
N PHE A 30 0.62 -7.65 -16.68
CA PHE A 30 1.94 -7.25 -16.23
C PHE A 30 2.57 -6.42 -17.34
N HIS A 31 2.73 -5.12 -17.10
CA HIS A 31 3.80 -4.39 -17.75
C HIS A 31 5.12 -4.93 -17.21
N GLU A 32 6.02 -5.18 -18.15
CA GLU A 32 7.29 -5.88 -18.06
C GLU A 32 8.18 -5.37 -16.90
N THR A 33 8.44 -6.22 -15.90
CA THR A 33 9.59 -6.04 -15.00
C THR A 33 10.72 -6.89 -15.54
N THR A 34 11.77 -6.24 -16.06
CA THR A 34 13.07 -6.88 -16.23
C THR A 34 13.71 -7.00 -14.85
N ILE A 35 13.99 -8.23 -14.40
CA ILE A 35 14.73 -8.50 -13.18
C ILE A 35 16.21 -8.47 -13.54
N PHE A 36 16.95 -7.47 -13.03
CA PHE A 36 18.41 -7.45 -13.00
C PHE A 36 18.89 -7.82 -11.60
N GLU A 37 19.97 -8.60 -11.56
CA GLU A 37 20.68 -9.03 -10.35
C GLU A 37 21.36 -7.83 -9.64
N ASP A 38 21.57 -7.98 -8.34
CA ASP A 38 22.10 -7.02 -7.36
C ASP A 38 23.17 -6.05 -7.89
N GLU A 39 22.80 -4.77 -8.05
CA GLU A 39 23.70 -3.63 -7.85
C GLU A 39 22.99 -2.61 -6.95
N GLU A 40 23.70 -2.03 -5.98
CA GLU A 40 23.21 -0.88 -5.20
C GLU A 40 22.85 0.25 -6.17
N GLU A 41 21.60 0.32 -6.57
CA GLU A 41 21.12 1.34 -7.48
C GLU A 41 21.09 2.67 -6.72
N LYS A 42 22.01 3.57 -7.07
CA LYS A 42 21.92 4.98 -6.73
C LYS A 42 20.55 5.47 -7.16
N ILE A 43 19.68 5.73 -6.19
CA ILE A 43 18.43 6.44 -6.38
C ILE A 43 18.79 7.79 -6.99
N THR A 44 18.60 7.91 -8.30
CA THR A 44 18.72 9.19 -9.01
C THR A 44 17.43 9.96 -8.75
N ASP A 45 17.54 11.28 -8.62
CA ASP A 45 16.48 12.25 -8.23
C ASP A 45 15.16 12.20 -9.04
N SER A 46 15.02 11.28 -10.02
CA SER A 46 13.92 11.20 -10.97
C SER A 46 12.68 10.45 -10.48
N GLU A 47 12.76 9.64 -9.42
CA GLU A 47 11.59 8.99 -8.79
C GLU A 47 10.85 9.92 -7.81
N MET A 48 11.39 11.11 -7.56
CA MET A 48 10.89 12.08 -6.57
C MET A 48 9.60 12.80 -7.00
N THR A 49 8.95 12.42 -8.10
CA THR A 49 7.85 13.20 -8.71
C THR A 49 6.51 12.47 -8.89
N ARG A 50 6.39 11.17 -8.58
CA ARG A 50 5.14 10.43 -8.82
C ARG A 50 4.23 10.47 -7.59
N SER A 51 3.00 10.98 -7.74
CA SER A 51 1.94 10.91 -6.73
C SER A 51 1.33 9.51 -6.70
N TYR A 52 0.77 9.11 -5.55
CA TYR A 52 0.01 7.87 -5.46
C TYR A 52 -1.33 8.02 -6.21
N ASP A 53 -1.76 6.96 -6.89
CA ASP A 53 -3.00 6.92 -7.66
C ASP A 53 -4.01 5.95 -7.00
N PHE A 54 -5.12 6.52 -6.53
CA PHE A 54 -6.21 5.78 -5.88
C PHE A 54 -7.41 5.52 -6.81
N THR A 55 -7.35 5.95 -8.07
CA THR A 55 -8.49 5.91 -9.01
C THR A 55 -8.96 4.49 -9.36
N ASN A 56 -8.07 3.49 -9.28
CA ASN A 56 -8.39 2.10 -9.63
C ASN A 56 -8.89 1.24 -8.44
N ILE A 57 -9.14 1.84 -7.27
CA ILE A 57 -9.40 1.09 -6.02
C ILE A 57 -10.86 0.63 -5.89
N THR A 58 -11.78 1.23 -6.64
CA THR A 58 -13.23 1.00 -6.51
C THR A 58 -13.92 0.50 -7.79
N GLU A 59 -13.17 0.09 -8.82
CA GLU A 59 -13.79 -0.52 -10.03
C GLU A 59 -14.43 -1.90 -9.76
N ALA A 60 -14.29 -2.46 -8.56
CA ALA A 60 -14.95 -3.70 -8.17
C ALA A 60 -16.43 -3.44 -7.83
N ASP A 61 -17.34 -4.07 -8.57
CA ASP A 61 -18.77 -4.06 -8.26
C ASP A 61 -19.06 -4.65 -6.86
N TYR A 62 -20.20 -4.30 -6.26
CA TYR A 62 -20.58 -4.81 -4.94
C TYR A 62 -20.53 -6.35 -4.84
N PRO A 63 -20.94 -7.14 -5.84
CA PRO A 63 -20.74 -8.59 -5.85
C PRO A 63 -19.28 -9.02 -5.67
N THR A 64 -18.34 -8.36 -6.33
CA THR A 64 -16.90 -8.67 -6.23
C THR A 64 -16.38 -8.38 -4.83
N ILE A 65 -16.69 -7.22 -4.27
CA ILE A 65 -16.29 -6.85 -2.91
C ILE A 65 -16.90 -7.85 -1.90
N ALA A 66 -18.18 -8.15 -2.05
CA ALA A 66 -18.89 -9.09 -1.18
C ALA A 66 -18.25 -10.48 -1.18
N MET A 67 -17.85 -10.98 -2.36
CA MET A 67 -17.14 -12.24 -2.51
C MET A 67 -15.78 -12.20 -1.82
N GLN A 68 -15.01 -11.13 -2.00
CA GLN A 68 -13.67 -10.98 -1.42
C GLN A 68 -13.68 -10.95 0.11
N ILE A 69 -14.69 -10.34 0.72
CA ILE A 69 -14.81 -10.21 2.18
C ILE A 69 -15.77 -11.23 2.81
N GLY A 70 -16.39 -12.09 2.00
CA GLY A 70 -17.22 -13.21 2.48
C GLY A 70 -18.60 -12.83 3.01
N ILE A 71 -19.24 -11.80 2.45
CA ILE A 71 -20.58 -11.32 2.87
C ILE A 71 -21.61 -11.38 1.74
N ARG A 72 -22.86 -11.03 2.04
CA ARG A 72 -23.89 -10.81 1.01
C ARG A 72 -23.75 -9.41 0.39
N PRO A 73 -23.89 -9.26 -0.94
CA PRO A 73 -23.76 -7.97 -1.64
C PRO A 73 -24.58 -6.82 -1.06
N LYS A 74 -25.79 -7.12 -0.56
CA LYS A 74 -26.67 -6.10 0.06
C LYS A 74 -26.10 -5.39 1.28
N TYR A 75 -25.04 -5.93 1.92
CA TYR A 75 -24.39 -5.29 3.06
C TYR A 75 -23.13 -4.49 2.68
N VAL A 76 -22.65 -4.61 1.45
CA VAL A 76 -21.46 -3.89 0.97
C VAL A 76 -21.62 -2.36 1.09
N PRO A 77 -22.75 -1.74 0.70
CA PRO A 77 -22.92 -0.28 0.84
C PRO A 77 -22.75 0.20 2.28
N MET A 78 -23.28 -0.55 3.25
CA MET A 78 -23.16 -0.22 4.67
C MET A 78 -21.70 -0.27 5.13
N LEU A 79 -20.95 -1.31 4.73
CA LEU A 79 -19.53 -1.44 5.09
C LEU A 79 -18.66 -0.39 4.41
N LEU A 80 -18.94 -0.07 3.14
CA LEU A 80 -18.27 1.02 2.43
C LEU A 80 -18.52 2.36 3.13
N LYS A 81 -19.78 2.66 3.49
CA LYS A 81 -20.12 3.87 4.24
C LYS A 81 -19.36 3.95 5.57
N SER A 82 -19.32 2.85 6.33
CA SER A 82 -18.53 2.79 7.57
C SER A 82 -17.04 3.01 7.31
N PHE A 83 -16.47 2.35 6.30
CA PHE A 83 -15.06 2.50 5.92
C PHE A 83 -14.73 3.96 5.57
N PHE A 84 -15.49 4.60 4.68
CA PHE A 84 -15.20 5.98 4.25
C PHE A 84 -15.37 6.97 5.40
N SER A 85 -16.41 6.81 6.22
CA SER A 85 -16.62 7.66 7.40
C SER A 85 -15.46 7.54 8.40
N GLU A 86 -15.01 6.33 8.72
CA GLU A 86 -13.88 6.11 9.63
C GLU A 86 -12.56 6.59 9.00
N ALA A 87 -12.33 6.32 7.71
CA ALA A 87 -11.14 6.75 7.01
C ALA A 87 -11.02 8.28 6.94
N SER A 88 -12.14 8.98 6.73
CA SER A 88 -12.23 10.45 6.70
C SER A 88 -11.83 11.07 8.05
N ILE A 89 -12.37 10.53 9.16
CA ILE A 89 -12.02 10.97 10.52
C ILE A 89 -10.53 10.71 10.80
N ASN A 90 -10.03 9.51 10.49
CA ASN A 90 -8.62 9.18 10.71
C ASN A 90 -7.69 10.02 9.82
N LEU A 91 -8.08 10.32 8.58
CA LEU A 91 -7.31 11.16 7.66
C LEU A 91 -7.17 12.59 8.17
N ALA A 92 -8.25 13.20 8.66
CA ALA A 92 -8.18 14.54 9.23
C ALA A 92 -7.20 14.60 10.40
N ASN A 93 -7.28 13.64 11.33
CA ASN A 93 -6.35 13.57 12.46
C ASN A 93 -4.90 13.24 12.04
N LEU A 94 -4.72 12.45 10.98
CA LEU A 94 -3.43 12.12 10.42
C LEU A 94 -2.76 13.35 9.80
N GLU A 95 -3.49 14.19 9.07
CA GLU A 95 -2.97 15.44 8.53
C GLU A 95 -2.53 16.42 9.63
N ASP A 96 -3.33 16.55 10.69
CA ASP A 96 -2.96 17.34 11.86
C ASP A 96 -1.65 16.83 12.48
N ALA A 97 -1.55 15.51 12.69
CA ALA A 97 -0.35 14.89 13.24
C ALA A 97 0.89 15.09 12.34
N VAL A 98 0.74 15.00 11.02
CA VAL A 98 1.81 15.30 10.04
C VAL A 98 2.25 16.75 10.14
N SER A 99 1.31 17.70 10.29
CA SER A 99 1.62 19.13 10.36
C SER A 99 2.53 19.51 11.54
N ILE A 100 2.42 18.76 12.65
CA ILE A 100 3.21 18.95 13.87
C ILE A 100 4.31 17.90 14.06
N LYS A 101 4.52 17.02 13.07
CA LYS A 101 5.48 15.89 13.12
C LYS A 101 5.31 14.97 14.34
N ASP A 102 4.08 14.69 14.75
CA ASP A 102 3.80 13.72 15.82
C ASP A 102 3.81 12.29 15.27
N TYR A 103 5.01 11.70 15.13
CA TYR A 103 5.19 10.37 14.54
C TYR A 103 4.43 9.24 15.22
N ALA A 104 4.24 9.32 16.54
CA ALA A 104 3.45 8.33 17.28
C ALA A 104 1.96 8.44 16.94
N ALA A 105 1.45 9.66 16.79
CA ALA A 105 0.08 9.87 16.32
C ALA A 105 -0.08 9.49 14.84
N ILE A 106 0.89 9.82 13.98
CA ILE A 106 0.93 9.41 12.57
C ILE A 106 0.82 7.88 12.49
N GLU A 107 1.72 7.15 13.15
CA GLU A 107 1.72 5.67 13.17
C GLU A 107 0.34 5.13 13.58
N ARG A 108 -0.26 5.67 14.66
CA ARG A 108 -1.57 5.25 15.14
C ARG A 108 -2.69 5.45 14.12
N TYR A 109 -2.79 6.63 13.50
CA TYR A 109 -3.85 6.90 12.53
C TYR A 109 -3.67 6.13 11.22
N VAL A 110 -2.41 5.98 10.79
CA VAL A 110 -2.06 5.15 9.63
C VAL A 110 -2.41 3.68 9.90
N HIS A 111 -2.10 3.16 11.09
CA HIS A 111 -2.45 1.81 11.50
C HIS A 111 -3.96 1.55 11.39
N SER A 112 -4.76 2.52 11.85
CA SER A 112 -6.22 2.48 11.79
C SER A 112 -6.76 2.41 10.36
N ILE A 113 -6.28 3.29 9.47
CA ILE A 113 -6.70 3.32 8.06
C ILE A 113 -6.28 2.03 7.35
N LYS A 114 -5.03 1.58 7.56
CA LYS A 114 -4.50 0.33 7.01
C LYS A 114 -5.34 -0.88 7.46
N GLY A 115 -5.66 -0.97 8.75
CA GLY A 115 -6.48 -2.05 9.30
C GLY A 115 -7.86 -2.11 8.65
N SER A 116 -8.50 -0.95 8.51
CA SER A 116 -9.81 -0.81 7.85
C SER A 116 -9.75 -1.22 6.37
N ALA A 117 -8.70 -0.80 5.65
CA ALA A 117 -8.46 -1.21 4.27
C ALA A 117 -8.23 -2.73 4.13
N GLY A 118 -7.50 -3.34 5.06
CA GLY A 118 -7.26 -4.78 5.10
C GLY A 118 -8.53 -5.61 5.31
N ASN A 119 -9.48 -5.09 6.11
CA ASN A 119 -10.80 -5.69 6.29
C ASN A 119 -11.64 -5.63 5.02
N MET A 120 -11.53 -4.54 4.27
CA MET A 120 -12.24 -4.32 3.00
C MET A 120 -11.53 -4.94 1.78
N LYS A 121 -10.34 -5.53 1.97
CA LYS A 121 -9.48 -6.04 0.88
C LYS A 121 -9.08 -4.98 -0.14
N PHE A 122 -9.03 -3.71 0.29
CA PHE A 122 -8.47 -2.61 -0.49
C PHE A 122 -6.94 -2.68 -0.46
N ASN A 123 -6.38 -3.67 -1.16
CA ASN A 123 -4.96 -4.02 -1.09
C ASN A 123 -4.05 -2.84 -1.47
N ILE A 124 -4.44 -2.03 -2.46
CA ILE A 124 -3.68 -0.83 -2.84
C ILE A 124 -3.59 0.17 -1.67
N VAL A 125 -4.73 0.48 -1.02
CA VAL A 125 -4.73 1.36 0.18
C VAL A 125 -3.90 0.73 1.29
N TYR A 126 -4.07 -0.57 1.53
CA TYR A 126 -3.33 -1.30 2.56
C TYR A 126 -1.81 -1.20 2.35
N ASP A 127 -1.32 -1.44 1.13
CA ASP A 127 0.11 -1.44 0.82
C ASP A 127 0.71 -0.03 0.89
N ILE A 128 0.00 0.99 0.40
CA ILE A 128 0.44 2.39 0.50
C ILE A 128 0.55 2.81 1.96
N PHE A 129 -0.49 2.53 2.76
CA PHE A 129 -0.49 2.89 4.18
C PHE A 129 0.48 2.05 5.01
N LYS A 130 0.84 0.84 4.57
CA LYS A 130 1.93 0.07 5.18
C LYS A 130 3.28 0.79 5.04
N SER A 131 3.59 1.33 3.86
CA SER A 131 4.82 2.13 3.67
C SER A 131 4.79 3.42 4.50
N LEU A 132 3.64 4.08 4.59
CA LEU A 132 3.44 5.27 5.41
C LEU A 132 3.65 4.99 6.91
N GLU A 133 3.18 3.82 7.39
CA GLU A 133 3.32 3.39 8.79
C GLU A 133 4.78 3.10 9.13
N GLU A 134 5.51 2.50 8.19
CA GLU A 134 6.94 2.26 8.32
C GLU A 134 7.74 3.56 8.39
N ALA A 135 7.45 4.52 7.50
CA ALA A 135 8.06 5.85 7.56
C ALA A 135 7.79 6.55 8.91
N ALA A 136 6.56 6.47 9.42
CA ALA A 136 6.20 7.04 10.71
C ALA A 136 6.97 6.38 11.87
N ARG A 137 7.01 5.04 11.89
CA ARG A 137 7.73 4.26 12.92
C ARG A 137 9.23 4.51 12.93
N LEU A 138 9.82 4.84 11.78
CA LEU A 138 11.23 5.21 11.65
C LEU A 138 11.48 6.70 11.92
N ASN A 139 10.45 7.50 12.19
CA ASN A 139 10.51 8.96 12.28
C ASN A 139 11.15 9.59 11.03
N ASP A 140 10.83 9.06 9.84
CA ASP A 140 11.44 9.50 8.59
C ASP A 140 10.94 10.89 8.19
N GLU A 141 11.80 11.90 8.39
CA GLU A 141 11.57 13.29 7.97
C GLU A 141 11.67 13.50 6.46
N SER A 142 12.32 12.59 5.73
CA SER A 142 12.45 12.66 4.28
C SER A 142 11.22 12.13 3.55
N PHE A 143 10.39 11.34 4.25
CA PHE A 143 9.16 10.82 3.68
C PHE A 143 8.16 11.95 3.40
N ASN A 144 7.71 12.05 2.15
CA ASN A 144 6.73 13.05 1.76
C ASN A 144 5.30 12.54 1.99
N TYR A 145 4.81 12.71 3.22
CA TYR A 145 3.45 12.31 3.63
C TYR A 145 2.36 12.91 2.73
N ALA A 146 2.53 14.17 2.29
CA ALA A 146 1.55 14.84 1.44
C ALA A 146 1.30 14.12 0.11
N LYS A 147 2.29 13.41 -0.44
CA LYS A 147 2.12 12.60 -1.67
C LYS A 147 1.10 11.46 -1.50
N VAL A 148 0.89 10.98 -0.28
CA VAL A 148 -0.11 9.97 0.04
C VAL A 148 -1.43 10.63 0.44
N LEU A 149 -1.38 11.62 1.33
CA LEU A 149 -2.58 12.17 1.96
C LEU A 149 -3.46 12.96 0.99
N VAL A 150 -2.86 13.75 0.09
CA VAL A 150 -3.62 14.55 -0.90
C VAL A 150 -4.48 13.67 -1.83
N PRO A 151 -3.90 12.71 -2.57
CA PRO A 151 -4.72 11.87 -3.46
C PRO A 151 -5.66 10.93 -2.68
N PHE A 152 -5.32 10.53 -1.45
CA PHE A 152 -6.23 9.76 -0.60
C PHE A 152 -7.44 10.60 -0.15
N ARG A 153 -7.24 11.89 0.17
CA ARG A 153 -8.32 12.85 0.48
C ARG A 153 -9.27 13.01 -0.70
N GLU A 154 -8.73 13.18 -1.90
CA GLU A 154 -9.53 13.28 -3.14
C GLU A 154 -10.36 12.01 -3.35
N TRP A 155 -9.75 10.84 -3.16
CA TRP A 155 -10.44 9.55 -3.28
C TRP A 155 -11.56 9.39 -2.26
N ILE A 156 -11.35 9.74 -0.97
CA ILE A 156 -12.41 9.71 0.05
C ILE A 156 -13.55 10.66 -0.31
N SER A 157 -13.22 11.90 -0.69
CA SER A 157 -14.24 12.94 -0.97
C SER A 157 -15.17 12.52 -2.11
N ASN A 158 -14.63 11.90 -3.16
CA ASN A 158 -15.43 11.37 -4.28
C ASN A 158 -16.41 10.26 -3.89
N HIS A 159 -16.22 9.61 -2.74
CA HIS A 159 -17.08 8.52 -2.26
C HIS A 159 -17.95 8.92 -1.05
N GLU A 160 -17.81 10.15 -0.52
CA GLU A 160 -18.72 10.73 0.47
C GLU A 160 -19.94 11.41 -0.17
N GLU A 161 -19.83 11.89 -1.42
CA GLU A 161 -20.87 12.69 -2.10
C GLU A 161 -22.00 11.87 -2.76
N GLU A 162 -21.99 10.54 -2.71
CA GLU A 162 -23.05 9.68 -3.28
C GLU A 162 -24.29 9.49 -2.37
N GLU A 163 -24.74 10.53 -1.64
CA GLU A 163 -26.01 10.51 -0.87
C GLU A 163 -27.26 10.87 -1.67
#